data_AF-A0A2T3JS00-F1
#
_entry.id   AF-A0A2T3JS00-F1
#
_cell.length_a   1.000
_cell.length_b   1.000
_cell.length_c   1.000
_cell.angle_alpha   90.00
_cell.angle_beta   90.00
_cell.angle_gamma   90.00
#
_symmetry.space_group_name_H-M   'P 1'
#
loop_
_entity.id
_entity.type
_entity.pdbx_description
1 polymer ?
#
loop_
_entity_poly.entity_id
_entity_poly.type
_entity_poly.pdbx_seq_one_letter_code
_entity_poly.pdbx_strand_id
1 'polypeptide(L)'
;MKKICIAILTLLLFSSNAFAEGNIWLNSNHKNITPNAVIKNNQIWLPNNRTQTPNFIILHQMDQNKITQALINNQGVIVIKQNQIWINEINTQPPFAILRNNNQIWLQDNHSTVANAIIKANSTLWLSTNDSTIANAYIGGNNQRQNGFIVAALILSQQL
;
A
#
# COMPACT_ATOMS: atom_id res chain seq x y z
N MET A 1 -34.21 -31.68 -29.67
CA MET A 1 -34.55 -30.40 -29.02
C MET A 1 -33.87 -30.32 -27.65
N LYS A 2 -33.43 -29.12 -27.25
CA LYS A 2 -32.75 -28.73 -25.99
C LYS A 2 -31.23 -29.07 -25.95
N LYS A 3 -30.38 -28.17 -26.45
CA LYS A 3 -29.75 -27.03 -25.74
C LYS A 3 -28.99 -27.46 -24.48
N ILE A 4 -27.68 -27.69 -24.61
CA ILE A 4 -26.71 -27.47 -23.52
C ILE A 4 -25.61 -26.57 -24.10
N CYS A 5 -25.98 -25.31 -24.35
CA CYS A 5 -25.05 -24.19 -24.57
C CYS A 5 -24.90 -23.34 -23.30
N ILE A 6 -24.96 -23.96 -22.11
CA ILE A 6 -24.87 -23.23 -20.84
C ILE A 6 -23.92 -23.98 -19.90
N ALA A 7 -22.67 -24.10 -20.31
CA ALA A 7 -21.55 -24.33 -19.39
C ALA A 7 -20.62 -23.09 -19.32
N ILE A 8 -20.95 -22.00 -20.03
CA ILE A 8 -20.14 -20.77 -20.09
C ILE A 8 -20.77 -19.62 -19.28
N LEU A 9 -21.98 -19.80 -18.76
CA LEU A 9 -22.72 -18.68 -18.17
C LEU A 9 -23.43 -19.03 -16.87
N THR A 10 -22.72 -19.68 -15.95
CA THR A 10 -23.13 -19.72 -14.55
C THR A 10 -21.90 -19.61 -13.67
N LEU A 11 -21.81 -18.45 -13.00
CA LEU A 11 -20.96 -18.14 -11.85
C LEU A 11 -19.64 -17.40 -12.12
N LEU A 12 -19.69 -16.47 -13.08
CA LEU A 12 -19.05 -15.14 -12.97
C LEU A 12 -19.73 -14.23 -11.91
N LEU A 13 -20.63 -14.78 -11.09
CA LEU A 13 -21.35 -14.07 -10.02
C LEU A 13 -20.88 -14.47 -8.60
N PHE A 14 -19.89 -15.36 -8.52
CA PHE A 14 -18.99 -15.42 -7.37
C PHE A 14 -17.55 -15.45 -7.88
N SER A 15 -17.13 -14.47 -8.70
CA SER A 15 -15.78 -13.95 -8.43
C SER A 15 -15.94 -13.23 -7.11
N SER A 16 -15.89 -14.02 -6.04
CA SER A 16 -15.76 -13.58 -4.68
C SER A 16 -14.98 -12.28 -4.72
N ASN A 17 -15.52 -11.27 -4.04
CA ASN A 17 -14.68 -10.27 -3.44
C ASN A 17 -13.59 -11.02 -2.66
N ALA A 18 -12.56 -11.50 -3.34
CA ALA A 18 -11.25 -11.80 -2.82
C ALA A 18 -10.72 -10.41 -2.52
N PHE A 19 -11.30 -9.82 -1.47
CA PHE A 19 -11.06 -8.48 -1.03
C PHE A 19 -9.55 -8.38 -0.92
N ALA A 20 -8.99 -7.43 -1.63
CA ALA A 20 -7.60 -7.11 -1.51
C ALA A 20 -7.23 -7.01 -0.02
N GLU A 21 -6.03 -7.47 0.33
CA GLU A 21 -5.47 -7.37 1.68
C GLU A 21 -5.55 -5.92 2.20
N GLY A 22 -5.53 -4.95 1.29
CA GLY A 22 -5.86 -3.55 1.55
C GLY A 22 -6.54 -2.84 0.40
N ASN A 23 -7.50 -1.98 0.73
CA ASN A 23 -8.04 -0.96 -0.18
C ASN A 23 -7.72 0.41 0.40
N ILE A 24 -7.16 1.31 -0.40
CA ILE A 24 -6.67 2.61 0.07
C ILE A 24 -7.47 3.72 -0.61
N TRP A 25 -8.04 4.63 0.17
CA TRP A 25 -8.67 5.85 -0.32
C TRP A 25 -7.89 7.05 0.18
N LEU A 26 -7.28 7.80 -0.74
CA LEU A 26 -6.52 9.00 -0.42
C LEU A 26 -7.45 10.19 -0.23
N ASN A 27 -7.06 11.11 0.65
CA ASN A 27 -7.80 12.32 1.03
C ASN A 27 -9.26 12.03 1.44
N SER A 28 -9.46 10.85 2.05
CA SER A 28 -10.71 10.32 2.61
C SER A 28 -11.97 10.47 1.75
N ASN A 29 -11.85 10.31 0.44
CA ASN A 29 -12.99 10.18 -0.48
C ASN A 29 -13.68 8.79 -0.39
N HIS A 30 -13.79 8.22 0.82
CA HIS A 30 -14.17 6.83 1.08
C HIS A 30 -15.67 6.53 0.95
N LYS A 31 -16.52 7.54 0.74
CA LYS A 31 -17.97 7.36 0.84
C LYS A 31 -18.67 6.90 -0.44
N ASN A 32 -18.03 6.83 -1.61
CA ASN A 32 -18.73 6.37 -2.85
C ASN A 32 -17.85 6.04 -4.08
N ILE A 33 -16.60 5.57 -3.93
CA ILE A 33 -15.70 5.45 -5.10
C ILE A 33 -14.70 4.29 -5.01
N THR A 34 -14.24 3.85 -6.19
CA THR A 34 -13.11 2.94 -6.42
C THR A 34 -11.88 3.37 -5.60
N PRO A 35 -11.18 2.44 -4.92
CA PRO A 35 -9.99 2.78 -4.14
C PRO A 35 -8.88 3.38 -5.02
N ASN A 36 -8.09 4.30 -4.46
CA ASN A 36 -6.91 4.91 -5.08
C ASN A 36 -5.72 3.95 -5.19
N ALA A 37 -5.69 2.90 -4.38
CA ALA A 37 -4.75 1.81 -4.52
C ALA A 37 -5.34 0.52 -3.92
N VAL A 38 -4.92 -0.60 -4.47
CA VAL A 38 -5.30 -1.95 -4.03
C VAL A 38 -4.04 -2.73 -3.71
N ILE A 39 -3.95 -3.24 -2.48
CA ILE A 39 -2.86 -4.10 -2.02
C ILE A 39 -3.36 -5.53 -1.98
N LYS A 40 -2.79 -6.42 -2.79
CA LYS A 40 -3.16 -7.84 -2.85
C LYS A 40 -1.95 -8.69 -3.19
N ASN A 41 -1.77 -9.84 -2.54
CA ASN A 41 -0.70 -10.78 -2.82
C ASN A 41 0.69 -10.13 -2.85
N ASN A 42 0.98 -9.25 -1.89
CA ASN A 42 2.23 -8.46 -1.84
C ASN A 42 2.46 -7.58 -3.08
N GLN A 43 1.39 -7.05 -3.68
CA GLN A 43 1.47 -6.16 -4.83
C GLN A 43 0.58 -4.95 -4.63
N ILE A 44 1.01 -3.79 -5.14
CA ILE A 44 0.23 -2.56 -5.14
C ILE A 44 -0.21 -2.26 -6.57
N TRP A 45 -1.50 -2.05 -6.73
CA TRP A 45 -2.15 -1.73 -7.99
C TRP A 45 -2.83 -0.37 -7.90
N LEU A 46 -2.49 0.54 -8.81
CA LEU A 46 -3.10 1.85 -8.94
C LEU A 46 -4.24 1.81 -9.99
N PRO A 47 -5.30 2.61 -9.85
CA PRO A 47 -6.48 2.59 -10.73
C PRO A 47 -6.19 2.75 -12.22
N ASN A 48 -5.16 3.52 -12.56
CA ASN A 48 -4.80 3.82 -13.95
C ASN A 48 -3.77 2.85 -14.52
N ASN A 49 -3.43 1.77 -13.81
CA ASN A 49 -2.52 0.76 -14.32
C ASN A 49 -3.20 -0.04 -15.43
N ARG A 50 -2.63 0.04 -16.65
CA ARG A 50 -3.08 -0.68 -17.85
C ARG A 50 -2.15 -1.82 -18.23
N THR A 51 -1.11 -2.09 -17.44
CA THR A 51 -0.15 -3.17 -17.70
C THR A 51 -0.61 -4.47 -17.04
N GLN A 52 0.05 -5.57 -17.40
CA GLN A 52 -0.13 -6.86 -16.73
C GLN A 52 0.75 -7.00 -15.48
N THR A 53 1.53 -5.96 -15.13
CA THR A 53 2.47 -5.96 -14.00
C THR A 53 1.99 -4.99 -12.92
N PRO A 54 2.16 -5.31 -11.63
CA PRO A 54 1.79 -4.39 -10.56
C PRO A 54 2.69 -3.15 -10.56
N ASN A 55 2.16 -2.04 -10.03
CA ASN A 55 2.91 -0.78 -9.90
C ASN A 55 4.06 -0.92 -8.89
N PHE A 56 3.81 -1.62 -7.79
CA PHE A 56 4.84 -1.98 -6.82
C PHE A 56 4.74 -3.45 -6.42
N ILE A 57 5.89 -4.05 -6.12
CA ILE A 57 5.97 -5.30 -5.38
C ILE A 57 6.37 -5.03 -3.92
N ILE A 58 5.86 -5.86 -3.01
CA ILE A 58 6.17 -5.81 -1.59
C ILE A 58 7.02 -7.04 -1.24
N LEU A 59 8.17 -6.82 -0.61
CA LEU A 59 9.07 -7.87 -0.15
C LEU A 59 9.17 -7.79 1.38
N HIS A 60 9.13 -8.93 2.06
CA HIS A 60 9.25 -8.99 3.53
C HIS A 60 10.69 -9.20 4.02
N GLN A 61 11.65 -9.10 3.10
CA GLN A 61 13.07 -9.19 3.35
C GLN A 61 13.84 -8.53 2.20
N MET A 62 15.07 -8.11 2.50
CA MET A 62 15.98 -7.55 1.49
C MET A 62 16.51 -8.68 0.60
N ASP A 63 16.04 -8.73 -0.64
CA ASP A 63 16.46 -9.69 -1.66
C ASP A 63 16.90 -8.91 -2.90
N GLN A 64 18.21 -8.69 -3.03
CA GLN A 64 18.78 -7.84 -4.08
C GLN A 64 18.38 -8.31 -5.48
N ASN A 65 18.35 -9.61 -5.73
CA ASN A 65 17.99 -10.16 -7.04
C ASN A 65 16.53 -9.82 -7.39
N LYS A 66 15.61 -9.99 -6.44
CA LYS A 66 14.19 -9.66 -6.67
C LYS A 66 13.97 -8.16 -6.81
N ILE A 67 14.67 -7.34 -6.02
CA ILE A 67 14.60 -5.87 -6.12
C ILE A 67 15.07 -5.44 -7.51
N THR A 68 16.26 -5.86 -7.93
CA THR A 68 16.82 -5.53 -9.25
C THR A 68 15.92 -6.00 -10.39
N GLN A 69 15.39 -7.23 -10.33
CA GLN A 69 14.46 -7.72 -11.36
C GLN A 69 13.19 -6.89 -11.46
N ALA A 70 12.60 -6.49 -10.33
CA ALA A 70 11.38 -5.68 -10.34
C ALA A 70 11.62 -4.28 -10.91
N LEU A 71 12.76 -3.66 -10.56
CA LEU A 71 13.15 -2.36 -11.12
C LEU A 71 13.39 -2.45 -12.64
N ILE A 72 14.02 -3.52 -13.14
CA ILE A 72 14.16 -3.80 -14.58
C ILE A 72 12.79 -3.94 -15.26
N ASN A 73 11.81 -4.52 -14.56
CA ASN A 73 10.43 -4.64 -15.05
C ASN A 73 9.61 -3.35 -14.92
N ASN A 74 10.24 -2.20 -14.63
CA ASN A 74 9.60 -0.91 -14.40
C ASN A 74 8.57 -0.93 -13.25
N GLN A 75 8.83 -1.72 -12.21
CA GLN A 75 8.01 -1.79 -11.01
C GLN A 75 8.73 -1.08 -9.88
N GLY A 76 7.99 -0.35 -9.05
CA GLY A 76 8.51 0.09 -7.77
C GLY A 76 8.67 -1.09 -6.80
N VAL A 77 9.52 -0.92 -5.80
CA VAL A 77 9.79 -1.96 -4.80
C VAL A 77 9.63 -1.37 -3.41
N ILE A 78 8.85 -2.07 -2.58
CA ILE A 78 8.70 -1.79 -1.16
C ILE A 78 9.28 -2.98 -0.41
N VAL A 79 10.29 -2.74 0.42
CA VAL A 79 10.82 -3.78 1.33
C VAL A 79 10.36 -3.46 2.74
N ILE A 80 9.74 -4.41 3.43
CA ILE A 80 9.31 -4.30 4.83
C ILE A 80 10.06 -5.34 5.64
N LYS A 81 10.86 -4.91 6.62
CA LYS A 81 11.57 -5.82 7.52
C LYS A 81 11.55 -5.25 8.93
N GLN A 82 11.04 -6.02 9.90
CA GLN A 82 11.04 -5.65 11.32
C GLN A 82 10.51 -4.22 11.59
N ASN A 83 9.37 -3.87 11.01
CA ASN A 83 8.73 -2.54 11.07
C ASN A 83 9.51 -1.40 10.41
N GLN A 84 10.53 -1.70 9.61
CA GLN A 84 11.25 -0.75 8.78
C GLN A 84 10.80 -0.88 7.33
N ILE A 85 10.85 0.21 6.58
CA ILE A 85 10.48 0.24 5.17
C ILE A 85 11.57 0.91 4.34
N TRP A 86 11.86 0.32 3.18
CA TRP A 86 12.70 0.89 2.13
C TRP A 86 11.89 1.00 0.85
N ILE A 87 12.17 2.01 0.03
CA ILE A 87 11.49 2.27 -1.23
C ILE A 87 12.55 2.32 -2.33
N ASN A 88 12.49 1.38 -3.30
CA ASN A 88 13.40 1.30 -4.45
C ASN A 88 14.90 1.19 -4.11
N GLU A 89 15.26 0.81 -2.88
CA GLU A 89 16.66 0.76 -2.43
C GLU A 89 17.23 -0.66 -2.36
N ILE A 90 18.56 -0.74 -2.53
CA ILE A 90 19.35 -1.98 -2.50
C ILE A 90 20.32 -2.00 -1.30
N ASN A 91 19.83 -2.53 -0.17
CA ASN A 91 20.56 -3.11 0.98
C ASN A 91 21.60 -2.28 1.77
N THR A 92 22.07 -1.10 1.36
CA THR A 92 23.12 -0.38 2.12
C THR A 92 22.67 0.92 2.75
N GLN A 93 21.48 1.40 2.38
CA GLN A 93 20.92 2.61 2.96
C GLN A 93 20.09 2.28 4.20
N PRO A 94 20.07 3.16 5.22
CA PRO A 94 19.14 3.02 6.33
C PRO A 94 17.69 3.08 5.82
N PRO A 95 16.71 2.56 6.59
CA PRO A 95 15.33 2.51 6.11
C PRO A 95 14.75 3.90 5.93
N PHE A 96 14.01 4.09 4.83
CA PHE A 96 13.24 5.31 4.57
C PHE A 96 12.36 5.71 5.76
N ALA A 97 11.65 4.75 6.35
CA ALA A 97 10.83 5.00 7.53
C ALA A 97 10.77 3.82 8.49
N ILE A 98 10.38 4.10 9.73
CA ILE A 98 10.20 3.12 10.81
C ILE A 98 8.82 3.28 11.43
N LEU A 99 8.10 2.17 11.55
CA LEU A 99 6.85 2.08 12.30
C LEU A 99 7.15 1.74 13.76
N ARG A 100 6.92 2.71 14.65
CA ARG A 100 7.13 2.59 16.09
C ARG A 100 5.82 2.18 16.80
N ASN A 101 5.91 2.11 18.13
CA ASN A 101 4.75 1.89 19.00
C ASN A 101 3.64 2.94 18.75
N ASN A 102 2.41 2.59 19.11
CA ASN A 102 1.23 3.43 18.91
C ASN A 102 1.00 3.84 17.44
N ASN A 103 1.48 3.02 16.50
CA ASN A 103 1.36 3.19 15.06
C ASN A 103 1.89 4.52 14.51
N GLN A 104 2.92 5.05 15.16
CA GLN A 104 3.63 6.24 14.69
C GLN A 104 4.65 5.87 13.63
N ILE A 105 4.73 6.67 12.58
CA ILE A 105 5.61 6.46 11.44
C ILE A 105 6.61 7.62 11.42
N TRP A 106 7.88 7.26 11.41
CA TRP A 106 9.00 8.19 11.51
C TRP A 106 9.89 8.01 10.30
N LEU A 107 10.13 9.10 9.56
CA LEU A 107 11.15 9.14 8.53
C LEU A 107 12.54 9.08 9.18
N GLN A 108 13.52 8.53 8.46
CA GLN A 108 14.89 8.38 8.93
C GLN A 108 15.53 9.70 9.39
N ASP A 109 15.27 10.77 8.64
CA ASP A 109 15.82 12.12 8.79
C ASP A 109 15.00 12.99 9.76
N ASN A 110 13.92 12.45 10.33
CA ASN A 110 13.13 13.18 11.29
C ASN A 110 13.82 13.23 12.67
N HIS A 111 14.40 14.38 12.98
CA HIS A 111 15.02 14.69 14.28
C HIS A 111 14.08 15.43 15.27
N SER A 112 12.78 15.56 14.94
CA SER A 112 11.77 16.19 15.80
C SER A 112 11.28 15.28 16.92
N THR A 113 10.43 15.83 17.80
CA THR A 113 9.65 15.08 18.79
C THR A 113 8.28 14.63 18.28
N VAL A 114 7.92 15.01 17.05
CA VAL A 114 6.64 14.70 16.42
C VAL A 114 6.84 13.69 15.28
N ALA A 115 6.06 12.60 15.27
CA ALA A 115 6.07 11.61 14.21
C ALA A 115 5.59 12.20 12.86
N ASN A 116 6.05 11.69 11.73
CA ASN A 116 5.63 12.17 10.41
C ASN A 116 4.20 11.75 10.06
N ALA A 117 3.77 10.60 10.56
CA ALA A 117 2.40 10.15 10.41
C ALA A 117 1.94 9.23 11.55
N ILE A 118 0.64 9.05 11.68
CA ILE A 118 0.02 8.12 12.63
C ILE A 118 -1.14 7.37 11.97
N ILE A 119 -1.23 6.06 12.23
CA ILE A 119 -2.38 5.24 11.87
C ILE A 119 -3.29 5.11 13.09
N LYS A 120 -4.48 5.68 13.02
CA LYS A 120 -5.47 5.65 14.11
C LYS A 120 -6.25 4.34 14.10
N ALA A 121 -6.88 4.02 15.23
CA ALA A 121 -7.64 2.78 15.44
C ALA A 121 -8.84 2.61 14.48
N ASN A 122 -9.38 3.71 13.96
CA ASN A 122 -10.43 3.73 12.95
C ASN A 122 -9.90 3.61 11.51
N SER A 123 -8.68 3.07 11.33
CA SER A 123 -8.10 2.79 10.02
C SER A 123 -7.80 4.02 9.17
N THR A 124 -7.67 5.18 9.81
CA THR A 124 -7.30 6.43 9.13
C THR A 124 -5.81 6.72 9.31
N LEU A 125 -5.19 7.21 8.24
CA LEU A 125 -3.81 7.70 8.22
C LEU A 125 -3.82 9.23 8.25
N TRP A 126 -3.02 9.79 9.15
CA TRP A 126 -2.84 11.23 9.32
C TRP A 126 -1.36 11.56 9.25
N LEU A 127 -0.98 12.44 8.32
CA LEU A 127 0.34 13.07 8.31
C LEU A 127 0.37 14.19 9.36
N SER A 128 1.52 14.44 9.99
CA SER A 128 1.66 15.52 10.98
C SER A 128 1.54 16.92 10.38
N THR A 129 1.75 17.03 9.07
CA THR A 129 1.57 18.27 8.30
C THR A 129 0.13 18.51 7.90
N ASN A 130 -0.80 17.59 8.18
CA ASN A 130 -2.21 17.74 7.85
C ASN A 130 -2.92 18.62 8.90
N ASP A 131 -3.38 19.79 8.47
CA ASP A 131 -4.16 20.76 9.24
C ASP A 131 -5.68 20.68 8.96
N SER A 132 -6.11 19.74 8.12
CA SER A 132 -7.51 19.51 7.76
C SER A 132 -8.27 18.67 8.80
N THR A 133 -9.59 18.66 8.68
CA THR A 133 -10.49 17.73 9.38
C THR A 133 -10.65 16.38 8.66
N ILE A 134 -10.03 16.24 7.49
CA ILE A 134 -10.11 15.08 6.61
C ILE A 134 -8.79 14.29 6.69
N ALA A 135 -8.86 12.97 6.90
CA ALA A 135 -7.66 12.15 6.97
C ALA A 135 -6.97 12.03 5.60
N ASN A 136 -5.64 11.86 5.59
CA ASN A 136 -4.86 11.70 4.37
C ASN A 136 -5.16 10.38 3.66
N ALA A 137 -5.50 9.33 4.41
CA ALA A 137 -6.02 8.11 3.81
C ALA A 137 -6.98 7.36 4.74
N TYR A 138 -7.89 6.59 4.14
CA TYR A 138 -8.63 5.51 4.78
C TYR A 138 -8.13 4.16 4.25
N ILE A 139 -7.94 3.20 5.15
CA ILE A 139 -7.32 1.91 4.85
C ILE A 139 -8.32 0.80 5.18
N GLY A 140 -8.88 0.17 4.16
CA GLY A 140 -9.72 -1.02 4.30
C GLY A 140 -8.90 -2.32 4.37
N GLY A 141 -9.58 -3.43 4.65
CA GLY A 141 -8.97 -4.77 4.76
C GLY A 141 -8.48 -5.09 6.17
N ASN A 142 -7.85 -6.26 6.32
CA ASN A 142 -7.44 -6.80 7.63
C ASN A 142 -6.03 -6.35 8.05
N ASN A 143 -5.18 -5.91 7.10
CA ASN A 143 -3.78 -5.55 7.36
C ASN A 143 -3.55 -4.04 7.47
N GLN A 144 -4.50 -3.33 8.08
CA GLN A 144 -4.57 -1.86 8.06
C GLN A 144 -3.30 -1.18 8.60
N ARG A 145 -2.67 -1.76 9.61
CA ARG A 145 -1.42 -1.24 10.18
C ARG A 145 -0.26 -1.29 9.18
N GLN A 146 -0.06 -2.43 8.52
CA GLN A 146 0.99 -2.58 7.52
C GLN A 146 0.68 -1.75 6.26
N ASN A 147 -0.55 -1.82 5.78
CA ASN A 147 -1.00 -1.07 4.61
C ASN A 147 -0.87 0.44 4.85
N GLY A 148 -1.24 0.92 6.03
CA GLY A 148 -1.06 2.31 6.42
C GLY A 148 0.41 2.72 6.48
N PHE A 149 1.30 1.83 6.92
CA PHE A 149 2.73 2.09 6.94
C PHE A 149 3.30 2.24 5.52
N ILE A 150 2.91 1.34 4.61
CA ILE A 150 3.27 1.40 3.19
C ILE A 150 2.76 2.71 2.56
N VAL A 151 1.48 3.02 2.76
CA VAL A 151 0.85 4.20 2.16
C VAL A 151 1.47 5.49 2.68
N ALA A 152 1.74 5.59 3.98
CA ALA A 152 2.42 6.74 4.54
C ALA A 152 3.80 6.92 3.92
N ALA A 153 4.58 5.84 3.79
CA ALA A 153 5.90 5.90 3.21
C ALA A 153 5.86 6.37 1.75
N LEU A 154 4.91 5.86 0.95
CA LEU A 154 4.71 6.27 -0.43
C LEU A 154 4.27 7.73 -0.59
N ILE A 155 3.40 8.24 0.30
CA ILE A 155 2.98 9.66 0.26
C ILE A 155 4.15 10.55 0.64
N LEU A 156 4.84 10.23 1.73
CA LEU A 156 5.96 11.02 2.25
C LEU A 156 7.14 11.04 1.27
N SER A 157 7.40 9.94 0.55
CA SER A 157 8.49 9.89 -0.44
C SER A 157 8.26 10.77 -1.66
N GLN A 158 7.03 11.24 -1.89
CA GLN A 158 6.70 12.17 -2.98
C GLN A 158 6.83 13.64 -2.56
N GLN A 159 7.06 13.91 -1.28
CA GLN A 159 7.16 15.27 -0.72
C GLN A 159 8.61 15.73 -0.53
N LEU A 160 9.57 14.83 -0.73
CA LEU A 160 11.01 15.07 -0.70
C LEU A 160 11.53 15.34 -2.12
#